data_AF-A0A0P7ZM90-F1
#
_entry.id   AF-A0A0P7ZM90-F1
#
_cell.length_a   1.000
_cell.length_b   1.000
_cell.length_c   1.000
_cell.angle_alpha   90.00
_cell.angle_beta   90.00
_cell.angle_gamma   90.00
#
_symmetry.space_group_name_H-M   'P 1'
#
loop_
_entity.id
_entity.type
_entity.pdbx_description
1 polymer ?
#
loop_
_entity_poly.entity_id
_entity_poly.type
_entity_poly.pdbx_seq_one_letter_code
_entity_poly.pdbx_strand_id
1 'polypeptide(L)'
;MPYSSKKYEERTDVEKIQSNWKKLSGLYSRGEWSSSIVRAATAAEIASNLVVREELENIKGIDEPFVSHLMVWANGIQGKFQKLILPAVEGKAYAQIFKQLSNDIGEINRIRNGIVHSGKFADSEPAFQVIEKARTVILAFVCQYHPGFNLDEISKIEESHNKSMQPIANAPAD
;
A
#
# COMPACT_ATOMS: atom_id res chain seq x y z
N MET A 1 -13.14 -8.96 -12.62
CA MET A 1 -13.55 -9.65 -11.37
C MET A 1 -14.89 -9.11 -10.88
N PRO A 2 -15.94 -9.95 -10.76
CA PRO A 2 -17.24 -9.53 -10.24
C PRO A 2 -17.14 -9.15 -8.75
N TYR A 3 -18.07 -8.32 -8.29
CA TYR A 3 -18.13 -7.84 -6.90
C TYR A 3 -18.30 -9.02 -5.95
N SER A 4 -17.39 -9.20 -4.99
CA SER A 4 -17.63 -10.15 -3.89
C SER A 4 -18.75 -9.61 -3.01
N SER A 5 -19.84 -10.37 -2.87
CA SER A 5 -21.00 -10.02 -2.02
C SER A 5 -20.68 -10.06 -0.52
N LYS A 6 -19.51 -10.59 -0.13
CA LYS A 6 -19.04 -10.62 1.26
C LYS A 6 -18.85 -9.21 1.81
N LYS A 7 -19.23 -9.01 3.08
CA LYS A 7 -18.89 -7.79 3.82
C LYS A 7 -17.38 -7.67 3.93
N TYR A 8 -16.86 -6.45 4.08
CA TYR A 8 -15.41 -6.22 4.05
C TYR A 8 -14.69 -6.95 5.19
N GLU A 9 -15.34 -7.05 6.34
CA GLU A 9 -14.84 -7.68 7.55
C GLU A 9 -14.64 -9.20 7.36
N GLU A 10 -15.52 -9.82 6.58
CA GLU A 10 -15.55 -11.26 6.26
C GLU A 10 -14.56 -11.66 5.16
N ARG A 11 -13.87 -10.68 4.55
CA ARG A 11 -12.89 -10.94 3.48
C ARG A 11 -11.58 -11.46 4.05
N THR A 12 -10.98 -12.40 3.35
CA THR A 12 -9.59 -12.81 3.52
C THR A 12 -8.64 -11.64 3.30
N ASP A 13 -7.40 -11.72 3.78
CA ASP A 13 -6.40 -10.68 3.57
C ASP A 13 -6.15 -10.44 2.07
N VAL A 14 -6.06 -11.50 1.26
CA VAL A 14 -5.95 -11.41 -0.21
C VAL A 14 -7.12 -10.65 -0.84
N GLU A 15 -8.37 -10.97 -0.46
CA GLU A 15 -9.56 -10.25 -0.94
C GLU A 15 -9.55 -8.78 -0.50
N LYS A 16 -9.09 -8.48 0.73
CA LYS A 16 -8.99 -7.11 1.25
C LYS A 16 -7.92 -6.30 0.52
N ILE A 17 -6.78 -6.90 0.17
CA ILE A 17 -5.73 -6.27 -0.65
C ILE A 17 -6.30 -5.90 -2.02
N GLN A 18 -6.93 -6.84 -2.73
CA GLN A 18 -7.56 -6.57 -4.04
C GLN A 18 -8.63 -5.49 -3.96
N SER A 19 -9.43 -5.49 -2.89
CA SER A 19 -10.47 -4.49 -2.66
C SER A 19 -9.90 -3.08 -2.49
N ASN A 20 -8.82 -2.95 -1.70
CA ASN A 20 -8.14 -1.67 -1.54
C ASN A 20 -7.46 -1.24 -2.84
N TRP A 21 -6.85 -2.16 -3.58
CA TRP A 21 -6.21 -1.86 -4.87
C TRP A 21 -7.20 -1.35 -5.91
N LYS A 22 -8.36 -2.01 -6.03
CA LYS A 22 -9.45 -1.55 -6.91
C LYS A 22 -9.96 -0.17 -6.53
N LYS A 23 -10.16 0.08 -5.22
CA LYS A 23 -10.62 1.38 -4.73
C LYS A 23 -9.59 2.48 -4.98
N LEU A 24 -8.32 2.15 -4.78
CA LEU A 24 -7.17 2.99 -5.05
C LEU A 24 -7.08 3.39 -6.51
N SER A 25 -7.21 2.43 -7.44
CA SER A 25 -7.17 2.70 -8.89
C SER A 25 -8.21 3.75 -9.28
N GLY A 26 -9.44 3.59 -8.79
CA GLY A 26 -10.49 4.58 -9.03
C GLY A 26 -10.26 5.93 -8.34
N LEU A 27 -9.58 6.00 -7.19
CA LEU A 27 -9.22 7.27 -6.55
C LEU A 27 -8.15 7.99 -7.37
N TYR A 28 -7.10 7.26 -7.77
CA TYR A 28 -6.00 7.80 -8.53
C TYR A 28 -6.50 8.35 -9.88
N SER A 29 -7.38 7.64 -10.57
CA SER A 29 -7.98 8.11 -11.83
C SER A 29 -8.80 9.39 -11.71
N ARG A 30 -9.19 9.81 -10.50
CA ARG A 30 -9.94 11.06 -10.24
C ARG A 30 -9.08 12.19 -9.68
N GLY A 31 -7.77 12.01 -9.56
CA GLY A 31 -6.89 13.01 -8.96
C GLY A 31 -6.87 13.01 -7.43
N GLU A 32 -7.40 11.97 -6.79
CA GLU A 32 -7.46 11.87 -5.33
C GLU A 32 -6.14 11.31 -4.77
N TRP A 33 -5.05 12.06 -4.92
CA TRP A 33 -3.67 11.61 -4.68
C TRP A 33 -3.41 11.13 -3.26
N SER A 34 -3.70 11.97 -2.26
CA SER A 34 -3.51 11.63 -0.84
C SER A 34 -4.32 10.40 -0.44
N SER A 35 -5.58 10.33 -0.85
CA SER A 35 -6.46 9.19 -0.59
C SER A 35 -5.96 7.91 -1.26
N SER A 36 -5.39 8.01 -2.47
CA SER A 36 -4.78 6.89 -3.19
C SER A 36 -3.57 6.35 -2.43
N ILE A 37 -2.66 7.22 -1.97
CA ILE A 37 -1.51 6.83 -1.15
C ILE A 37 -1.95 6.09 0.12
N VAL A 38 -2.94 6.62 0.84
CA VAL A 38 -3.45 5.99 2.08
C VAL A 38 -3.98 4.58 1.80
N ARG A 39 -4.68 4.38 0.68
CA ARG A 39 -5.17 3.05 0.28
C ARG A 39 -4.03 2.12 -0.13
N ALA A 40 -2.96 2.62 -0.75
CA ALA A 40 -1.80 1.84 -1.17
C ALA A 40 -1.07 1.31 0.06
N ALA A 41 -0.81 2.21 1.01
CA ALA A 41 -0.20 1.88 2.29
C ALA A 41 -1.05 0.91 3.11
N THR A 42 -2.38 1.07 3.09
CA THR A 42 -3.30 0.14 3.76
C THR A 42 -3.24 -1.26 3.14
N ALA A 43 -3.22 -1.36 1.81
CA ALA A 43 -3.07 -2.65 1.12
C ALA A 43 -1.73 -3.32 1.45
N ALA A 44 -0.64 -2.54 1.49
CA ALA A 44 0.68 -3.03 1.87
C ALA A 44 0.75 -3.47 3.35
N GLU A 45 0.05 -2.77 4.24
CA GLU A 45 -0.07 -3.19 5.65
C GLU A 45 -0.86 -4.49 5.81
N ILE A 46 -1.93 -4.68 5.02
CA ILE A 46 -2.70 -5.94 5.02
C ILE A 46 -1.82 -7.08 4.46
N ALA A 47 -1.00 -6.82 3.44
CA ALA A 47 -0.01 -7.80 2.97
C ALA A 47 0.99 -8.16 4.08
N SER A 48 1.44 -7.21 4.89
CA SER A 48 2.26 -7.52 6.08
C SER A 48 1.52 -8.38 7.09
N ASN A 49 0.22 -8.14 7.33
CA ASN A 49 -0.58 -8.99 8.22
C ASN A 49 -0.62 -10.43 7.68
N LEU A 50 -0.85 -10.61 6.38
CA LEU A 50 -0.85 -11.93 5.74
C LEU A 50 0.47 -12.67 6.02
N VAL A 51 1.62 -12.03 5.78
CA VAL A 51 2.92 -12.65 6.06
C VAL A 51 3.04 -13.06 7.52
N VAL A 52 2.63 -12.21 8.45
CA VAL A 52 2.67 -12.52 9.88
C VAL A 52 1.80 -13.73 10.22
N ARG A 53 0.58 -13.81 9.67
CA ARG A 53 -0.32 -14.96 9.87
C ARG A 53 0.25 -16.24 9.28
N GLU A 54 0.76 -16.20 8.05
CA GLU A 54 1.38 -17.36 7.42
C GLU A 54 2.57 -17.87 8.23
N GLU A 55 3.44 -16.95 8.67
CA GLU A 55 4.66 -17.30 9.39
C GLU A 55 4.44 -17.76 10.83
N LEU A 56 3.52 -17.10 11.56
CA LEU A 56 3.34 -17.36 12.99
C LEU A 56 2.17 -18.31 13.26
N GLU A 57 1.04 -18.12 12.60
CA GLU A 57 -0.16 -18.96 12.81
C GLU A 57 -0.02 -20.27 12.03
N ASN A 58 0.13 -20.19 10.70
CA ASN A 58 0.04 -21.38 9.86
C ASN A 58 1.30 -22.26 9.92
N ILE A 59 2.49 -21.65 9.89
CA ILE A 59 3.76 -22.39 9.87
C ILE A 59 4.21 -22.77 11.29
N LYS A 60 4.10 -21.86 12.26
CA LYS A 60 4.58 -22.09 13.65
C LYS A 60 3.50 -22.55 14.61
N GLY A 61 2.23 -22.55 14.21
CA GLY A 61 1.12 -23.04 15.03
C GLY A 61 0.80 -22.16 16.24
N ILE A 62 1.16 -20.88 16.21
CA ILE A 62 0.87 -19.93 17.29
C ILE A 62 -0.61 -19.54 17.21
N ASP A 63 -1.28 -19.39 18.36
CA ASP A 63 -2.70 -19.09 18.40
C ASP A 63 -3.04 -17.71 17.81
N GLU A 64 -4.16 -17.65 17.07
CA GLU A 64 -4.62 -16.44 16.39
C GLU A 64 -4.81 -15.24 17.34
N PRO A 65 -5.38 -15.39 18.57
CA PRO A 65 -5.51 -14.27 19.50
C PRO A 65 -4.16 -13.65 19.87
N PHE A 66 -3.14 -14.48 20.13
CA PHE A 66 -1.81 -14.00 20.47
C PHE A 66 -1.12 -13.34 19.28
N VAL A 67 -1.17 -13.94 18.08
CA VAL A 67 -0.61 -13.31 16.88
C VAL A 67 -1.31 -11.98 16.56
N SER A 68 -2.62 -11.90 16.75
CA SER A 68 -3.39 -10.66 16.62
C SER A 68 -2.92 -9.60 17.61
N HIS A 69 -2.65 -9.98 18.87
CA HIS A 69 -2.07 -9.08 19.87
C HIS A 69 -0.68 -8.58 19.46
N LEU A 70 0.19 -9.46 18.93
CA LEU A 70 1.51 -9.09 18.41
C LEU A 70 1.42 -8.08 17.26
N MET A 71 0.48 -8.26 16.33
CA MET A 71 0.28 -7.33 15.21
C MET A 71 -0.18 -5.94 15.67
N VAL A 72 -1.05 -5.88 16.69
CA VAL A 72 -1.47 -4.61 17.32
C VAL A 72 -0.28 -3.95 18.00
N TRP A 73 0.51 -4.70 18.78
CA TRP A 73 1.71 -4.19 19.43
C TRP A 73 2.77 -3.69 18.44
N ALA A 74 2.96 -4.39 17.33
CA ALA A 74 3.94 -4.01 16.32
C ALA A 74 3.58 -2.67 15.69
N ASN A 75 2.28 -2.44 15.44
CA ASN A 75 1.65 -1.22 14.91
C ASN A 75 2.17 -0.74 13.53
N GLY A 76 1.27 -0.65 12.56
CA GLY A 76 1.58 -0.19 11.20
C GLY A 76 2.48 -1.13 10.40
N ILE A 77 2.67 -0.81 9.12
CA ILE A 77 3.46 -1.63 8.19
C ILE A 77 4.93 -1.78 8.63
N GLN A 78 5.57 -0.68 9.04
CA GLN A 78 6.99 -0.68 9.40
C GLN A 78 7.25 -1.48 10.68
N GLY A 79 6.39 -1.32 11.69
CA GLY A 79 6.51 -2.04 12.94
C GLY A 79 6.34 -3.54 12.75
N LYS A 80 5.32 -3.96 12.00
CA LYS A 80 5.11 -5.37 11.64
C LYS A 80 6.29 -5.96 10.87
N PHE A 81 6.81 -5.20 9.91
CA PHE A 81 7.96 -5.63 9.12
C PHE A 81 9.21 -5.87 9.97
N GLN A 82 9.59 -4.88 10.79
CA GLN A 82 10.82 -4.95 11.58
C GLN A 82 10.74 -5.92 12.76
N LYS A 83 9.60 -5.94 13.46
CA LYS A 83 9.46 -6.67 14.73
C LYS A 83 8.95 -8.09 14.57
N LEU A 84 8.19 -8.37 13.51
CA LEU A 84 7.53 -9.67 13.32
C LEU A 84 8.03 -10.38 12.06
N ILE A 85 7.96 -9.73 10.89
CA ILE A 85 8.28 -10.38 9.61
C ILE A 85 9.75 -10.74 9.53
N LEU A 86 10.67 -9.77 9.67
CA LEU A 86 12.11 -10.04 9.51
C LEU A 86 12.62 -11.13 10.46
N PRO A 87 12.29 -11.13 11.77
CA PRO A 87 12.65 -12.24 12.66
C PRO A 87 11.97 -13.56 12.27
N ALA A 88 10.72 -13.53 11.80
CA ALA A 88 10.00 -14.76 11.49
C ALA A 88 10.53 -15.48 10.25
N VAL A 89 11.02 -14.73 9.26
CA VAL A 89 11.58 -15.26 8.01
C VAL A 89 13.09 -15.50 8.05
N GLU A 90 13.75 -15.25 9.17
CA GLU A 90 15.20 -15.44 9.30
C GLU A 90 15.63 -16.86 8.92
N GLY A 91 16.71 -16.97 8.12
CA GLY A 91 17.21 -18.24 7.60
C GLY A 91 16.43 -18.81 6.40
N LYS A 92 15.31 -18.20 5.99
CA LYS A 92 14.54 -18.66 4.81
C LYS A 92 15.10 -18.09 3.50
N ALA A 93 14.88 -18.82 2.40
CA ALA A 93 15.40 -18.46 1.08
C ALA A 93 14.95 -17.06 0.60
N TYR A 94 13.74 -16.63 0.96
CA TYR A 94 13.17 -15.33 0.59
C TYR A 94 13.46 -14.20 1.59
N ALA A 95 14.18 -14.47 2.69
CA ALA A 95 14.49 -13.47 3.71
C ALA A 95 15.26 -12.27 3.14
N GLN A 96 16.21 -12.54 2.23
CA GLN A 96 17.01 -11.49 1.60
C GLN A 96 16.18 -10.60 0.68
N ILE A 97 15.22 -11.18 -0.05
CA ILE A 97 14.28 -10.42 -0.89
C ILE A 97 13.45 -9.49 0.00
N PHE A 98 12.92 -10.01 1.11
CA PHE A 98 12.13 -9.19 2.05
C PHE A 98 12.97 -8.06 2.65
N LYS A 99 14.23 -8.34 3.01
CA LYS A 99 15.15 -7.32 3.55
C LYS A 99 15.40 -6.17 2.58
N GLN A 100 15.44 -6.43 1.28
CA GLN A 100 15.59 -5.38 0.26
C GLN A 100 14.40 -4.40 0.22
N LEU A 101 13.22 -4.82 0.68
CA LEU A 101 12.01 -3.98 0.73
C LEU A 101 12.00 -2.97 1.89
N SER A 102 12.98 -3.03 2.80
CA SER A 102 13.00 -2.21 4.03
C SER A 102 12.87 -0.70 3.75
N ASN A 103 13.57 -0.21 2.72
CA ASN A 103 13.53 1.21 2.34
C ASN A 103 12.15 1.61 1.81
N ASP A 104 11.55 0.80 0.94
CA ASP A 104 10.22 1.07 0.38
C ASP A 104 9.15 1.06 1.47
N ILE A 105 9.20 0.11 2.40
CA ILE A 105 8.28 0.04 3.55
C ILE A 105 8.41 1.28 4.43
N GLY A 106 9.65 1.71 4.72
CA GLY A 106 9.91 2.92 5.49
C GLY A 106 9.36 4.17 4.81
N GLU A 107 9.52 4.29 3.49
CA GLU A 107 9.02 5.41 2.72
C GLU A 107 7.49 5.45 2.65
N ILE A 108 6.83 4.31 2.36
CA ILE A 108 5.37 4.17 2.39
C ILE A 108 4.82 4.62 3.74
N ASN A 109 5.39 4.13 4.84
CA ASN A 109 4.96 4.46 6.19
C ASN A 109 5.12 5.97 6.48
N ARG A 110 6.27 6.55 6.15
CA ARG A 110 6.57 7.97 6.36
C ARG A 110 5.58 8.87 5.63
N ILE A 111 5.32 8.60 4.34
CA ILE A 111 4.45 9.44 3.52
C ILE A 111 2.99 9.30 3.98
N ARG A 112 2.50 8.07 4.21
CA ARG A 112 1.15 7.84 4.76
C ARG A 112 0.96 8.58 6.08
N ASN A 113 1.94 8.54 6.98
CA ASN A 113 1.84 9.22 8.27
C ASN A 113 1.82 10.74 8.12
N GLY A 114 2.59 11.30 7.18
CA GLY A 114 2.51 12.71 6.85
C GLY A 114 1.12 13.16 6.38
N ILE A 115 0.44 12.32 5.59
CA ILE A 115 -0.93 12.60 5.12
C ILE A 115 -1.93 12.47 6.28
N VAL A 116 -1.93 11.32 6.97
CA VAL A 116 -2.97 10.99 7.96
C VAL A 116 -2.83 11.78 9.26
N HIS A 117 -1.60 12.04 9.72
CA HIS A 117 -1.36 12.66 11.02
C HIS A 117 -0.92 14.13 10.92
N SER A 118 -0.31 14.53 9.80
CA SER A 118 0.17 15.91 9.62
C SER A 118 -0.61 16.71 8.57
N GLY A 119 -1.67 16.14 7.99
CA GLY A 119 -2.53 16.81 7.02
C GLY A 119 -1.85 17.19 5.70
N LYS A 120 -0.73 16.53 5.36
CA LYS A 120 -0.01 16.80 4.11
C LYS A 120 -0.84 16.37 2.90
N PHE A 121 -0.81 17.19 1.86
CA PHE A 121 -1.31 16.83 0.54
C PHE A 121 -0.18 16.19 -0.29
N ALA A 122 -0.58 15.38 -1.26
CA ALA A 122 0.31 14.77 -2.23
C ALA A 122 -0.10 15.17 -3.64
N ASP A 123 0.87 15.14 -4.55
CA ASP A 123 0.69 15.38 -5.98
C ASP A 123 0.72 14.05 -6.76
N SER A 124 0.43 14.10 -8.06
CA SER A 124 0.35 12.93 -8.94
C SER A 124 1.63 12.09 -8.98
N GLU A 125 2.80 12.74 -9.10
CA GLU A 125 4.10 12.06 -9.19
C GLU A 125 4.46 11.33 -7.88
N PRO A 126 4.50 11.99 -6.69
CA PRO A 126 4.71 11.28 -5.43
C PRO A 126 3.68 10.17 -5.18
N ALA A 127 2.41 10.39 -5.56
CA ALA A 127 1.39 9.37 -5.41
C ALA A 127 1.69 8.14 -6.26
N PHE A 128 2.06 8.32 -7.53
CA PHE A 128 2.44 7.23 -8.41
C PHE A 128 3.63 6.43 -7.86
N GLN A 129 4.68 7.12 -7.41
CA GLN A 129 5.88 6.48 -6.86
C GLN A 129 5.56 5.63 -5.62
N VAL A 130 4.73 6.12 -4.71
CA VAL A 130 4.32 5.38 -3.52
C VAL A 130 3.43 4.19 -3.86
N ILE A 131 2.54 4.35 -4.85
CA ILE A 131 1.69 3.26 -5.35
C ILE A 131 2.55 2.14 -5.92
N GLU A 132 3.56 2.44 -6.75
CA GLU A 132 4.44 1.43 -7.34
C GLU A 132 5.30 0.71 -6.29
N LYS A 133 5.80 1.44 -5.29
CA LYS A 133 6.49 0.85 -4.14
C LYS A 133 5.57 -0.08 -3.36
N ALA A 134 4.34 0.36 -3.08
CA ALA A 134 3.35 -0.47 -2.40
C ALA A 134 3.02 -1.73 -3.21
N ARG A 135 2.87 -1.60 -4.54
CA ARG A 135 2.66 -2.74 -5.45
C ARG A 135 3.79 -3.75 -5.33
N THR A 136 5.04 -3.28 -5.39
CA THR A 136 6.25 -4.11 -5.28
C THR A 136 6.28 -4.87 -3.96
N VAL A 137 6.05 -4.18 -2.83
CA VAL A 137 5.99 -4.80 -1.50
C VAL A 137 4.88 -5.86 -1.43
N ILE A 138 3.66 -5.52 -1.90
CA ILE A 138 2.52 -6.43 -1.86
C ILE A 138 2.80 -7.68 -2.69
N LEU A 139 3.30 -7.54 -3.92
CA LEU A 139 3.58 -8.68 -4.78
C LEU A 139 4.67 -9.58 -4.19
N ALA A 140 5.74 -9.01 -3.64
CA ALA A 140 6.79 -9.79 -3.00
C ALA A 140 6.26 -10.59 -1.79
N PHE A 141 5.40 -9.98 -0.97
CA PHE A 141 4.80 -10.63 0.20
C PHE A 141 3.74 -11.67 -0.16
N VAL A 142 2.77 -11.29 -0.98
CA VAL A 142 1.61 -12.15 -1.25
C VAL A 142 2.00 -13.30 -2.16
N CYS A 143 2.83 -13.08 -3.20
CA CYS A 143 3.21 -14.15 -4.12
C CYS A 143 4.10 -15.22 -3.47
N GLN A 144 4.73 -14.93 -2.33
CA GLN A 144 5.46 -15.93 -1.56
C GLN A 144 4.55 -17.06 -1.03
N TYR A 145 3.28 -16.77 -0.77
CA TYR A 145 2.29 -17.72 -0.23
C TYR A 145 1.15 -18.01 -1.21
N HIS A 146 0.91 -17.11 -2.17
CA HIS A 146 -0.09 -17.24 -3.23
C HIS A 146 0.52 -16.94 -4.61
N PRO A 147 1.23 -17.90 -5.25
CA PRO A 147 2.03 -17.65 -6.47
C PRO A 147 1.28 -17.13 -7.70
N GLY A 148 -0.07 -17.23 -7.73
CA GLY A 148 -0.91 -16.69 -8.80
C GLY A 148 -1.52 -15.32 -8.51
N PHE A 149 -1.17 -14.69 -7.38
CA PHE A 149 -1.68 -13.39 -7.02
C PHE A 149 -1.11 -12.31 -7.94
N ASN A 150 -1.95 -11.33 -8.30
CA ASN A 150 -1.52 -10.18 -9.08
C ASN A 150 -2.32 -8.93 -8.72
N LEU A 151 -1.72 -7.77 -9.02
CA LEU A 151 -2.33 -6.46 -8.93
C LEU A 151 -2.19 -5.74 -10.26
N ASP A 152 -3.31 -5.19 -10.74
CA ASP A 152 -3.35 -4.39 -11.95
C ASP A 152 -2.37 -3.21 -11.83
N GLU A 153 -1.67 -2.94 -12.93
CA GLU A 153 -0.81 -1.76 -13.04
C GLU A 153 -1.66 -0.50 -13.11
N ILE A 154 -1.10 0.59 -12.59
CA ILE A 154 -1.76 1.90 -12.62
C ILE A 154 -0.96 2.77 -13.57
N SER A 155 -1.62 3.30 -14.59
CA SER A 155 -0.98 4.21 -15.52
C SER A 155 -0.69 5.53 -14.83
N LYS A 156 0.56 5.99 -14.92
CA LYS A 156 0.96 7.33 -14.48
C LYS A 156 0.14 8.38 -15.22
N ILE A 157 -0.46 9.31 -14.48
CA ILE A 157 -1.16 10.45 -15.06
C ILE A 157 -0.13 11.54 -15.34
N GLU A 158 0.05 11.87 -16.62
CA GLU A 158 0.84 13.04 -17.03
C GLU A 158 0.00 14.30 -16.83
N GLU A 159 0.36 15.13 -15.86
CA GLU A 159 -0.24 16.46 -15.73
C GLU A 159 0.25 17.34 -16.89
N SER A 160 -0.62 17.51 -17.90
CA SER A 160 -0.41 18.53 -18.93
C SER A 160 -0.34 19.90 -18.27
N HIS A 161 0.88 20.46 -18.20
CA HIS A 161 1.14 21.84 -17.77
C HIS A 161 0.53 22.82 -18.76
N ASN A 162 -0.78 22.97 -18.79
CA ASN A 162 -1.42 24.01 -19.59
C ASN A 162 -1.36 25.33 -18.80
N LYS A 163 -0.20 25.99 -18.83
CA LYS A 163 -0.09 27.42 -18.53
C LYS A 163 -0.81 28.18 -19.66
N SER A 164 -2.12 28.32 -19.60
CA SER A 164 -2.80 29.40 -20.31
C SER A 164 -2.74 30.66 -19.44
N MET A 165 -1.58 31.31 -19.39
CA MET A 165 -1.57 32.76 -19.17
C MET A 165 -2.19 33.37 -20.43
N GLN A 166 -3.48 33.66 -20.40
CA GLN A 166 -4.08 34.58 -21.34
C GLN A 166 -3.50 35.97 -21.05
N PRO A 167 -2.79 36.63 -21.98
CA PRO A 167 -2.44 38.03 -21.80
C PRO A 167 -3.75 38.83 -21.79
N ILE A 168 -3.96 39.56 -20.70
CA ILE A 168 -5.04 40.53 -20.57
C ILE A 168 -4.77 41.59 -21.64
N ALA A 169 -5.54 41.57 -22.73
CA ALA A 169 -5.47 42.62 -23.73
C ALA A 169 -5.99 43.91 -23.09
N ASN A 170 -5.11 44.90 -22.92
CA ASN A 170 -5.49 46.25 -22.58
C ASN A 170 -6.40 46.82 -23.68
N ALA A 171 -7.61 47.21 -23.31
CA ALA A 171 -8.49 48.00 -24.17
C ALA A 171 -7.91 49.43 -24.33
N PRO A 172 -7.99 50.05 -25.51
CA PRO A 172 -7.72 51.47 -25.65
C PRO A 172 -8.84 52.28 -24.98
N ALA A 173 -8.46 53.33 -24.26
CA ALA A 173 -9.38 54.35 -23.76
C ALA A 173 -9.73 55.31 -24.90
N ASP A 174 -11.03 55.49 -25.13
CA ASP A 174 -11.60 56.63 -25.85
C ASP A 174 -12.09 57.68 -24.84
#